data_AF-A0ABC9GXS4-F1
#
_entry.id   AF-A0ABC9GXS4-F1
#
_cell.length_a   1.000
_cell.length_b   1.000
_cell.length_c   1.000
_cell.angle_alpha   90.00
_cell.angle_beta   90.00
_cell.angle_gamma   90.00
#
_symmetry.space_group_name_H-M   'P 1'
#
loop_
_entity.id
_entity.type
_entity.pdbx_description
1 polymer ?
#
loop_
_entity_poly.entity_id
_entity_poly.type
_entity_poly.pdbx_seq_one_letter_code
_entity_poly.pdbx_strand_id
1 'polypeptide(L)'
;MAMVEKVGPKTLLQCLRLAYLLCITTLLSHATSTAGDSVRGNTSVSFSYNFSTPGALAGADLKYISNSTAAGDRVDLTKDTSWSTGRVAYGQPVPLWDNTGKVASFTSNFTFAIKPHNIKAQARIPYR
;
A
#
# COMPACT_ATOMS: atom_id res chain seq x y z
N MET A 1 -16.53 56.62 4.95
CA MET A 1 -17.97 56.28 4.87
C MET A 1 -18.09 55.02 4.02
N ALA A 2 -18.44 53.88 4.63
CA ALA A 2 -18.64 52.63 3.90
C ALA A 2 -20.11 52.53 3.47
N MET A 3 -20.33 52.38 2.16
CA MET A 3 -21.65 52.20 1.57
C MET A 3 -22.06 50.74 1.81
N VAL A 4 -22.99 50.51 2.74
CA VAL A 4 -23.61 49.19 2.91
C VAL A 4 -24.69 49.06 1.84
N GLU A 5 -24.36 48.33 0.78
CA GLU A 5 -25.30 48.05 -0.30
C GLU A 5 -26.37 47.07 0.19
N LYS A 6 -27.63 47.50 0.19
CA LYS A 6 -28.78 46.73 0.67
C LYS A 6 -29.18 45.71 -0.40
N VAL A 7 -28.75 44.47 -0.25
CA VAL A 7 -29.10 43.35 -1.15
C VAL A 7 -30.62 43.15 -1.14
N GLY A 8 -31.25 43.29 -2.32
CA GLY A 8 -32.70 43.19 -2.47
C GLY A 8 -33.24 41.76 -2.28
N PRO A 9 -34.53 41.60 -1.91
CA PRO A 9 -35.14 40.31 -1.62
C PRO A 9 -35.17 39.35 -2.82
N LYS A 10 -35.16 39.89 -4.05
CA LYS A 10 -35.06 39.10 -5.29
C LYS A 10 -33.67 38.45 -5.44
N THR A 11 -32.62 39.21 -5.13
CA THR A 11 -31.24 38.73 -5.12
C THR A 11 -31.02 37.69 -4.03
N LEU A 12 -31.62 37.91 -2.85
CA LEU A 12 -31.55 36.99 -1.72
C LEU A 12 -32.24 35.65 -2.04
N LEU A 13 -33.41 35.69 -2.69
CA LEU A 13 -34.11 34.49 -3.15
C LEU A 13 -33.35 33.73 -4.24
N GLN A 14 -32.68 34.46 -5.13
CA GLN A 14 -31.82 33.88 -6.17
C GLN A 14 -30.59 33.19 -5.56
N CYS A 15 -29.93 33.83 -4.59
CA CYS A 15 -28.85 33.23 -3.82
C CYS A 15 -29.30 31.97 -3.07
N LEU A 16 -30.49 31.99 -2.45
CA LEU A 16 -31.07 30.81 -1.77
C LEU A 16 -31.31 29.66 -2.74
N ARG A 17 -31.84 29.95 -3.94
CA ARG A 17 -32.05 28.94 -4.99
C ARG A 17 -30.74 28.36 -5.50
N LEU A 18 -29.71 29.19 -5.72
CA LEU A 18 -28.39 28.70 -6.14
C LEU A 18 -27.73 27.85 -5.06
N ALA A 19 -27.81 28.26 -3.78
CA ALA A 19 -27.26 27.49 -2.66
C ALA A 19 -27.98 26.13 -2.49
N TYR A 20 -29.30 26.10 -2.68
CA TYR A 20 -30.09 24.86 -2.66
C TYR A 20 -29.75 23.93 -3.83
N LEU A 21 -29.60 24.45 -5.05
CA LEU A 21 -29.15 23.69 -6.21
C LEU A 21 -27.74 23.09 -6.01
N LEU A 22 -26.79 23.89 -5.50
CA LEU A 22 -25.45 23.41 -5.14
C LEU A 22 -25.50 22.29 -4.09
N CYS A 23 -26.31 22.44 -3.05
CA CYS A 23 -26.50 21.44 -2.00
C CYS A 23 -27.09 20.13 -2.53
N ILE A 24 -28.08 20.20 -3.43
CA ILE A 24 -28.64 18.99 -4.08
C ILE A 24 -27.57 18.28 -4.90
N THR A 25 -26.76 19.01 -5.68
CA THR A 25 -25.72 18.39 -6.50
C THR A 25 -24.62 17.73 -5.68
N THR A 26 -24.21 18.34 -4.56
CA THR A 26 -23.23 17.71 -3.67
C THR A 26 -23.82 16.50 -2.97
N LEU A 27 -25.06 16.55 -2.47
CA LEU A 27 -25.71 15.40 -1.84
C LEU A 27 -25.90 14.22 -2.81
N LEU A 28 -26.26 14.48 -4.08
CA LEU A 28 -26.41 13.44 -5.09
C LEU A 28 -25.06 12.80 -5.47
N SER A 29 -23.97 13.57 -5.41
CA SER A 29 -22.59 13.09 -5.66
C SER A 29 -22.06 12.15 -4.56
N HIS A 30 -22.63 12.18 -3.35
CA HIS A 30 -22.26 11.27 -2.26
C HIS A 30 -23.13 10.00 -2.21
N ALA A 31 -24.28 10.00 -2.88
CA ALA A 31 -25.20 8.87 -2.90
C ALA A 31 -24.88 7.81 -3.97
N THR A 32 -23.92 8.07 -4.86
CA THR A 32 -23.31 7.01 -5.67
C THR A 32 -22.25 6.30 -4.85
N SER A 33 -22.67 5.60 -3.79
CA SER A 33 -21.99 4.34 -3.50
C SER A 33 -22.27 3.49 -4.73
N THR A 34 -21.30 3.44 -5.64
CA THR A 34 -21.24 2.40 -6.65
C THR A 34 -21.42 1.09 -5.90
N ALA A 35 -22.62 0.51 -6.00
CA ALA A 35 -22.71 -0.91 -6.25
C ALA A 35 -21.84 -1.09 -7.49
N GLY A 36 -20.54 -1.31 -7.26
CA GLY A 36 -19.63 -1.67 -8.31
C GLY A 36 -20.27 -2.89 -8.93
N ASP A 37 -20.72 -2.71 -10.16
CA ASP A 37 -21.15 -3.78 -11.03
C ASP A 37 -20.04 -4.83 -10.96
N SER A 38 -20.30 -5.85 -10.15
CA SER A 38 -19.40 -6.94 -9.95
C SER A 38 -19.58 -7.81 -11.18
N VAL A 39 -18.99 -7.35 -12.30
CA VAL A 39 -18.19 -8.27 -13.09
C VAL A 39 -17.15 -8.77 -12.10
N ARG A 40 -17.52 -9.82 -11.36
CA ARG A 40 -16.68 -10.60 -10.45
C ARG A 40 -15.70 -11.34 -11.34
N GLY A 41 -14.84 -10.56 -11.99
CA GLY A 41 -13.71 -11.04 -12.76
C GLY A 41 -12.87 -11.84 -11.79
N ASN A 42 -12.47 -13.03 -12.20
CA ASN A 42 -11.51 -13.81 -11.45
C ASN A 42 -10.25 -12.95 -11.28
N THR A 43 -10.03 -12.39 -10.09
CA THR A 43 -8.85 -11.55 -9.81
C THR A 43 -7.65 -12.46 -9.65
N SER A 44 -6.82 -12.57 -10.68
CA SER A 44 -5.51 -13.21 -10.60
C SER A 44 -4.43 -12.16 -10.38
N VAL A 45 -3.48 -12.45 -9.50
CA VAL A 45 -2.34 -11.58 -9.19
C VAL A 45 -1.06 -12.30 -9.61
N SER A 46 -0.15 -11.59 -10.24
CA SER A 46 1.19 -12.10 -10.59
C SER A 46 2.22 -10.98 -10.42
N PHE A 47 3.34 -11.32 -9.81
CA PHE A 47 4.47 -10.42 -9.64
C PHE A 47 5.78 -11.21 -9.74
N SER A 48 6.83 -10.55 -10.22
CA SER A 48 8.17 -11.13 -10.33
C SER A 48 9.21 -10.04 -10.08
N TYR A 49 10.17 -10.33 -9.20
CA TYR A 49 11.25 -9.43 -8.87
C TYR A 49 12.59 -10.10 -9.11
N ASN A 50 13.48 -9.43 -9.84
CA ASN A 50 14.88 -9.83 -9.96
C ASN A 50 15.73 -8.91 -9.08
N PHE A 51 16.06 -9.37 -7.88
CA PHE A 51 16.79 -8.56 -6.91
C PHE A 51 18.27 -8.36 -7.28
N SER A 52 18.83 -9.20 -8.15
CA SER A 52 20.25 -9.11 -8.56
C SER A 52 20.56 -7.87 -9.39
N THR A 53 19.55 -7.11 -9.82
CA THR A 53 19.73 -5.86 -10.57
C THR A 53 19.78 -4.67 -9.60
N PRO A 54 20.85 -3.86 -9.61
CA PRO A 54 20.92 -2.66 -8.78
C PRO A 54 19.70 -1.75 -8.99
N GLY A 55 19.07 -1.33 -7.88
CA GLY A 55 17.90 -0.46 -7.91
C GLY A 55 16.56 -1.16 -8.12
N ALA A 56 16.52 -2.48 -8.36
CA ALA A 56 15.27 -3.24 -8.54
C ALA A 56 14.31 -3.12 -7.34
N LEU A 57 14.84 -2.87 -6.14
CA LEU A 57 14.06 -2.72 -4.92
C LEU A 57 13.47 -1.33 -4.70
N ALA A 58 13.93 -0.30 -5.42
CA ALA A 58 13.44 1.07 -5.22
C ALA A 58 11.99 1.27 -5.70
N GLY A 59 11.53 0.45 -6.65
CA GLY A 59 10.16 0.47 -7.16
C GLY A 59 9.36 -0.80 -6.83
N ALA A 60 9.90 -1.69 -6.00
CA ALA A 60 9.22 -2.93 -5.65
C ALA A 60 8.13 -2.66 -4.61
N ASP A 61 6.93 -3.16 -4.85
CA ASP A 61 5.82 -3.09 -3.91
C ASP A 61 5.98 -4.14 -2.80
N LEU A 62 6.93 -3.87 -1.91
CA LEU A 62 7.33 -4.74 -0.82
C LEU A 62 7.22 -4.01 0.52
N LYS A 63 6.67 -4.71 1.50
CA LYS A 63 6.58 -4.26 2.89
C LYS A 63 7.64 -4.95 3.73
N TYR A 64 8.57 -4.16 4.24
CA TYR A 64 9.62 -4.60 5.17
C TYR A 64 9.14 -4.47 6.62
N ILE A 65 9.40 -5.49 7.43
CA ILE A 65 8.93 -5.57 8.82
C ILE A 65 10.08 -6.01 9.73
N SER A 66 10.24 -5.33 10.86
CA SER A 66 11.30 -5.58 11.85
C SER A 66 12.70 -5.34 11.25
N ASN A 67 13.66 -6.27 11.37
CA ASN A 67 15.04 -6.05 10.93
C ASN A 67 15.28 -6.29 9.43
N SER A 68 14.24 -6.58 8.63
CA SER A 68 14.42 -6.80 7.20
C SER A 68 14.77 -5.51 6.47
N THR A 69 15.65 -5.56 5.47
CA THR A 69 16.06 -4.40 4.68
C THR A 69 16.20 -4.74 3.20
N ALA A 70 16.06 -3.72 2.35
CA ALA A 70 16.49 -3.79 0.97
C ALA A 70 18.01 -3.63 0.91
N ALA A 71 18.72 -4.65 0.43
CA ALA A 71 20.13 -4.53 0.07
C ALA A 71 20.24 -4.24 -1.44
N GLY A 72 21.44 -3.88 -1.92
CA GLY A 72 21.61 -3.49 -3.33
C GLY A 72 21.19 -4.56 -4.35
N ASP A 73 21.40 -5.83 -4.01
CA ASP A 73 21.24 -7.00 -4.89
C ASP A 73 20.31 -8.09 -4.33
N ARG A 74 19.67 -7.85 -3.18
CA ARG A 74 18.85 -8.86 -2.47
C ARG A 74 17.99 -8.23 -1.38
N VAL A 75 17.11 -9.04 -0.80
CA VAL A 75 16.43 -8.73 0.45
C VAL A 75 17.18 -9.38 1.60
N ASP A 76 17.62 -8.59 2.58
CA ASP A 76 18.18 -9.11 3.82
C ASP A 76 17.05 -9.25 4.85
N LEU A 77 16.72 -10.47 5.27
CA LEU A 77 15.66 -10.72 6.27
C LEU A 77 16.14 -10.47 7.71
N THR A 78 17.43 -10.59 7.96
CA THR A 78 18.04 -10.45 9.29
C THR A 78 19.31 -9.60 9.21
N LYS A 79 19.66 -8.95 10.32
CA LYS A 79 21.01 -8.42 10.53
C LYS A 79 21.97 -9.58 10.78
N ASP A 80 23.25 -9.36 10.49
CA ASP A 80 24.34 -10.28 10.85
C ASP A 80 24.72 -10.15 12.33
N THR A 81 23.74 -10.41 13.21
CA THR A 81 23.88 -10.34 14.66
C THR A 81 23.05 -11.43 15.32
N SER A 82 23.35 -11.75 16.58
CA SER A 82 22.44 -12.56 17.40
C SER A 82 21.07 -11.89 17.56
N TRP A 83 20.02 -12.69 17.78
CA TRP A 83 18.66 -12.23 18.10
C TRP A 83 18.01 -11.31 17.05
N SER A 84 18.27 -11.54 15.75
CA SER A 84 17.64 -10.78 14.67
C SER A 84 16.46 -11.52 14.06
N THR A 85 15.33 -10.83 13.88
CA THR A 85 14.16 -11.31 13.13
C THR A 85 13.63 -10.24 12.18
N GLY A 86 13.25 -10.64 10.96
CA GLY A 86 12.61 -9.76 10.00
C GLY A 86 11.73 -10.53 9.02
N ARG A 87 10.83 -9.80 8.36
CA ARG A 87 9.86 -10.35 7.41
C ARG A 87 9.71 -9.38 6.24
N VAL A 88 9.52 -9.91 5.05
CA VAL A 88 9.10 -9.12 3.87
C VAL A 88 7.83 -9.73 3.31
N ALA A 89 6.89 -8.87 2.92
CA ALA A 89 5.64 -9.26 2.29
C ALA A 89 5.42 -8.45 1.01
N TYR A 90 4.67 -9.01 0.06
CA TYR A 90 4.12 -8.24 -1.06
C TYR A 90 3.15 -7.17 -0.55
N GLY A 91 3.17 -5.99 -1.17
CA GLY A 91 2.44 -4.82 -0.66
C GLY A 91 0.93 -4.89 -0.85
N GLN A 92 0.45 -5.61 -1.88
CA GLN A 92 -0.98 -5.77 -2.12
C GLN A 92 -1.56 -7.05 -1.50
N PRO A 93 -2.85 -7.04 -1.10
CA PRO A 93 -3.58 -8.25 -0.76
C PRO A 93 -3.62 -9.23 -1.94
N VAL A 94 -3.40 -10.52 -1.65
CA VAL A 94 -3.54 -11.61 -2.63
C VAL A 94 -4.81 -12.39 -2.30
N PRO A 95 -5.86 -12.38 -3.16
CA PRO A 95 -7.08 -13.14 -2.93
C PRO A 95 -6.80 -14.65 -2.99
N LEU A 96 -6.96 -15.35 -1.87
CA LEU A 96 -6.76 -16.80 -1.81
C LEU A 96 -8.06 -17.60 -1.92
N TRP A 97 -9.19 -16.99 -1.55
CA TRP A 97 -10.51 -17.60 -1.61
C TRP A 97 -11.61 -16.53 -1.57
N ASP A 98 -12.86 -16.93 -1.81
CA ASP A 98 -14.03 -16.06 -1.70
C ASP A 98 -15.25 -16.70 -1.02
N ASN A 99 -16.26 -15.88 -0.72
CA ASN A 99 -17.51 -16.31 -0.08
C ASN A 99 -18.36 -17.28 -0.93
N THR A 100 -17.96 -17.56 -2.18
CA THR A 100 -18.63 -18.55 -3.04
C THR A 100 -17.97 -19.93 -2.96
N GLY A 101 -16.92 -20.08 -2.16
CA GLY A 101 -16.17 -21.33 -2.01
C GLY A 101 -15.11 -21.55 -3.11
N LYS A 102 -14.85 -20.55 -3.95
CA LYS A 102 -13.73 -20.62 -4.90
C LYS A 102 -12.42 -20.44 -4.15
N VAL A 103 -11.42 -21.26 -4.46
CA VAL A 103 -10.07 -21.22 -3.88
C VAL A 103 -9.07 -21.02 -5.01
N ALA A 104 -8.08 -20.16 -4.78
CA ALA A 104 -7.04 -19.87 -5.76
C ALA A 104 -5.99 -21.00 -5.80
N SER A 105 -5.62 -21.41 -7.00
CA SER A 105 -4.37 -22.14 -7.24
C SER A 105 -3.25 -21.13 -7.40
N PHE A 106 -2.12 -21.35 -6.75
CA PHE A 106 -0.96 -20.47 -6.86
C PHE A 106 0.34 -21.26 -6.98
N THR A 107 1.33 -20.62 -7.61
CA THR A 107 2.71 -21.08 -7.69
C THR A 107 3.61 -19.92 -7.32
N SER A 108 4.65 -20.19 -6.55
CA SER A 108 5.69 -19.21 -6.22
C SER A 108 7.06 -19.83 -6.44
N ASN A 109 8.01 -19.03 -6.90
CA ASN A 109 9.39 -19.40 -7.07
C ASN A 109 10.25 -18.28 -6.45
N PHE A 110 11.22 -18.67 -5.63
CA PHE A 110 12.15 -17.75 -4.99
C PHE A 110 13.51 -18.40 -4.83
N THR A 111 14.54 -17.56 -4.82
CA THR A 111 15.91 -17.94 -4.48
C THR A 111 16.26 -17.34 -3.13
N PHE A 112 17.00 -18.09 -2.31
CA PHE A 112 17.43 -17.63 -1.00
C PHE A 112 18.84 -18.14 -0.69
N ALA A 113 19.55 -17.41 0.17
CA ALA A 113 20.85 -17.82 0.69
C ALA A 113 20.88 -17.62 2.20
N ILE A 114 21.40 -18.60 2.93
CA ILE A 114 21.64 -18.50 4.37
C ILE A 114 23.14 -18.34 4.59
N LYS A 115 23.53 -17.22 5.21
CA LYS A 115 24.92 -16.97 5.61
C LYS A 115 25.02 -17.15 7.12
N PRO A 116 25.79 -18.13 7.62
CA PRO A 116 25.98 -18.31 9.05
C PRO A 116 26.67 -17.11 9.68
N HIS A 117 26.18 -16.66 10.83
CA HIS A 117 26.84 -15.63 11.62
C HIS A 117 28.18 -16.17 12.15
N ASN A 118 29.29 -15.50 11.82
CA ASN A 118 30.62 -15.95 12.23
C ASN A 118 30.96 -15.46 13.64
N ILE A 119 30.55 -16.26 14.63
CA ILE A 119 30.77 -16.01 16.06
C ILE A 119 32.27 -15.93 16.44
N LYS A 120 33.17 -16.51 15.64
CA LYS A 120 34.63 -16.52 15.93
C LYS A 120 35.34 -15.23 15.48
N ALA A 121 34.86 -14.57 14.43
CA ALA A 121 35.44 -13.30 13.97
C ALA A 121 35.19 -12.16 14.96
N GLN A 122 34.02 -12.16 15.60
CA GLN A 122 33.62 -11.14 16.56
C GLN A 122 34.32 -11.30 17.93
N ALA A 123 34.63 -12.53 18.35
CA ALA A 123 35.42 -12.81 19.55
C ALA A 123 36.90 -12.36 19.45
N ARG A 124 37.38 -11.99 18.25
CA ARG A 124 38.74 -11.46 18.03
C ARG A 124 38.84 -9.94 18.19
N ILE A 125 37.70 -9.25 18.36
CA ILE A 125 37.67 -7.82 18.71
C ILE A 125 37.35 -7.74 20.21
N PRO A 126 38.35 -7.55 21.09
CA PRO A 126 38.07 -7.34 22.50
C PRO A 126 37.22 -6.06 22.67
N TYR A 127 36.19 -6.17 23.50
CA TYR A 127 35.40 -5.03 23.99
C TYR A 127 36.38 -4.03 24.61
N ARG A 128 36.46 -2.82 24.04
CA ARG A 128 37.26 -1.71 24.54
C ARG A 128 36.36 -0.76 25.32
#